data_AF-A0A1B6KJN1-F1
#
_entry.id   AF-A0A1B6KJN1-F1
#
_cell.length_a   1.000
_cell.length_b   1.000
_cell.length_c   1.000
_cell.angle_alpha   90.00
_cell.angle_beta   90.00
_cell.angle_gamma   90.00
#
_symmetry.space_group_name_H-M   'P 1'
#
loop_
_entity.id
_entity.type
_entity.pdbx_description
1 polymer ?
#
loop_
_entity_poly.entity_id
_entity_poly.type
_entity_poly.pdbx_seq_one_letter_code
_entity_poly.pdbx_strand_id
1 'polypeptide(L)'
;REKYGISVKQVSIQGLDNILSLSTLIMMRMKGIPNVYQRHQDNPEEWNSVLYTVGKRLLGMSTSSITCLLYAPIKALADSIPDEEFGRLLKKKDQLMDQFKELLSEDGVFLYPAFPSGAHLHGQIYFKFLNTAYLTLFNMLEMPVTACPMGLDKNGIPVGIQISAWHKQDRLTIAVAKALEQEFGGWIPPCPIPD
;
A
#
# COMPACT_ATOMS: atom_id res chain seq x y z
N ARG A 1 4.69 7.04 31.58
CA ARG A 1 6.16 6.92 31.67
C ARG A 1 6.72 7.13 30.27
N GLU A 2 7.46 8.20 30.02
CA GLU A 2 8.22 8.35 28.77
C GLU A 2 9.50 7.52 28.91
N LYS A 3 9.55 6.34 28.26
CA LYS A 3 10.66 5.39 28.42
C LYS A 3 11.92 5.80 27.66
N TYR A 4 11.74 6.48 26.53
CA TYR A 4 12.82 6.79 25.57
C TYR A 4 13.01 8.30 25.32
N GLY A 5 12.28 9.17 26.03
CA GLY A 5 12.35 10.62 25.82
C GLY A 5 11.95 11.07 24.40
N ILE A 6 11.14 10.26 23.71
CA ILE A 6 10.70 10.52 22.33
C ILE A 6 9.46 11.42 22.37
N SER A 7 9.50 12.52 21.61
CA SER A 7 8.34 13.38 21.40
C SER A 7 7.35 12.72 20.44
N VAL A 8 6.12 12.49 20.89
CA VAL A 8 5.03 11.95 20.06
C VAL A 8 4.01 13.05 19.80
N LYS A 9 3.74 13.33 18.52
CA LYS A 9 2.77 14.33 18.11
C LYS A 9 1.74 13.69 17.18
N GLN A 10 0.46 13.83 17.52
CA GLN A 10 -0.60 13.55 16.57
C GLN A 10 -0.60 14.63 15.48
N VAL A 11 -0.63 14.20 14.22
CA VAL A 11 -0.58 15.08 13.06
C VAL A 11 -1.85 14.94 12.22
N SER A 12 -2.25 16.03 11.59
CA SER A 12 -3.32 16.06 10.59
C SER A 12 -2.69 16.47 9.26
N ILE A 13 -2.56 15.52 8.35
CA ILE A 13 -1.94 15.74 7.04
C ILE A 13 -3.03 16.08 6.04
N GLN A 14 -2.94 17.25 5.43
CA GLN A 14 -3.94 17.71 4.47
C GLN A 14 -3.78 16.97 3.13
N GLY A 15 -4.90 16.65 2.47
CA GLY A 15 -4.88 16.02 1.15
C GLY A 15 -4.86 14.49 1.15
N LEU A 16 -4.98 13.84 2.31
CA LEU A 16 -5.10 12.38 2.40
C LEU A 16 -6.49 11.85 2.05
N ASP A 17 -7.53 12.69 1.99
CA ASP A 17 -8.93 12.25 1.79
C ASP A 17 -9.16 11.49 0.47
N ASN A 18 -8.39 11.83 -0.57
CA ASN A 18 -8.49 11.22 -1.90
C ASN A 18 -7.28 10.36 -2.26
N ILE A 19 -6.57 9.85 -1.24
CA ILE A 19 -5.28 9.18 -1.45
C ILE A 19 -5.39 7.98 -2.38
N LEU A 20 -6.44 7.18 -2.25
CA LEU A 20 -6.62 5.99 -3.08
C LEU A 20 -6.79 6.35 -4.55
N SER A 21 -7.61 7.36 -4.85
CA SER A 21 -7.83 7.83 -6.22
C SER A 21 -6.54 8.42 -6.79
N LEU A 22 -5.84 9.26 -6.02
CA LEU A 22 -4.57 9.85 -6.43
C LEU A 22 -3.52 8.78 -6.74
N SER A 23 -3.32 7.83 -5.82
CA SER A 23 -2.36 6.73 -5.98
C SER A 23 -2.74 5.85 -7.18
N THR A 24 -4.00 5.45 -7.29
CA THR A 24 -4.46 4.57 -8.38
C THR A 24 -4.23 5.20 -9.75
N LEU A 25 -4.61 6.47 -9.93
CA LEU A 25 -4.47 7.17 -11.21
C LEU A 25 -3.00 7.37 -11.60
N ILE A 26 -2.14 7.71 -10.63
CA ILE A 26 -0.69 7.83 -10.87
C ILE A 26 -0.08 6.47 -11.24
N MET A 27 -0.39 5.42 -10.47
CA MET A 27 0.18 4.09 -10.69
C MET A 27 -0.28 3.47 -12.01
N MET A 28 -1.53 3.70 -12.44
CA MET A 28 -2.06 3.12 -13.69
C MET A 28 -1.51 3.78 -14.97
N ARG A 29 -0.97 5.00 -14.85
CA ARG A 29 -0.23 5.69 -15.92
C ARG A 29 1.26 5.35 -15.97
N MET A 30 1.75 4.51 -15.07
CA MET A 30 3.11 3.96 -15.17
C MET A 30 3.24 3.07 -16.41
N LYS A 31 4.43 3.11 -17.02
CA LYS A 31 4.80 2.31 -18.19
C LYS A 31 5.68 1.13 -17.78
N GLY A 32 5.69 0.08 -18.59
CA GLY A 32 6.54 -1.10 -18.42
C GLY A 32 6.09 -2.03 -17.29
N ILE A 33 4.82 -1.96 -16.87
CA ILE A 33 4.29 -2.77 -15.77
C ILE A 33 3.77 -4.11 -16.30
N PRO A 34 4.36 -5.26 -15.88
CA PRO A 34 3.85 -6.58 -16.24
C PRO A 34 2.39 -6.75 -15.84
N ASN A 35 1.59 -7.31 -16.73
CA ASN A 35 0.15 -7.45 -16.54
C ASN A 35 -0.41 -8.68 -17.28
N VAL A 36 -1.62 -9.10 -16.90
CA VAL A 36 -2.26 -10.31 -17.43
C VAL A 36 -2.63 -10.24 -18.92
N TYR A 37 -2.56 -9.06 -19.53
CA TYR A 37 -2.85 -8.86 -20.93
C TYR A 37 -1.61 -8.91 -21.81
N GLN A 38 -0.39 -8.98 -21.26
CA GLN A 38 0.85 -8.99 -22.06
C GLN A 38 0.91 -10.19 -23.02
N ARG A 39 1.47 -9.97 -24.21
CA ARG A 39 1.68 -10.98 -25.25
C ARG A 39 2.95 -11.79 -25.01
N HIS A 40 4.02 -11.11 -24.64
CA HIS A 40 5.34 -11.68 -24.37
C HIS A 40 5.80 -11.26 -22.97
N GLN A 41 6.57 -12.13 -22.31
CA GLN A 41 7.05 -11.87 -20.94
C GLN A 41 8.04 -10.70 -20.87
N ASP A 42 8.78 -10.47 -21.95
CA ASP A 42 9.83 -9.44 -22.04
C ASP A 42 9.30 -8.06 -22.50
N ASN A 43 8.04 -7.97 -22.92
CA ASN A 43 7.44 -6.72 -23.41
C ASN A 43 6.03 -6.48 -22.83
N PRO A 44 5.94 -5.82 -21.65
CA PRO A 44 4.67 -5.53 -20.98
C PRO A 44 3.72 -4.59 -21.73
N GLU A 45 4.23 -3.85 -22.72
CA GLU A 45 3.46 -2.87 -23.49
C GLU A 45 2.69 -3.50 -24.65
N GLU A 46 3.10 -4.67 -25.12
CA GLU A 46 2.41 -5.37 -26.20
C GLU A 46 1.30 -6.26 -25.61
N TRP A 47 0.04 -5.85 -25.77
CA TRP A 47 -1.09 -6.56 -25.21
C TRP A 47 -1.71 -7.55 -26.21
N ASN A 48 -2.07 -8.73 -25.70
CA ASN A 48 -3.10 -9.57 -26.28
C ASN A 48 -4.47 -8.89 -26.21
N SER A 49 -5.44 -9.40 -26.99
CA SER A 49 -6.82 -8.94 -26.90
C SER A 49 -7.37 -9.07 -25.47
N VAL A 50 -7.87 -7.96 -24.92
CA VAL A 50 -8.52 -7.92 -23.60
C VAL A 50 -9.69 -8.90 -23.56
N LEU A 51 -10.53 -8.92 -24.59
CA LEU A 51 -11.67 -9.83 -24.71
C LEU A 51 -11.23 -11.29 -24.74
N TYR A 52 -10.12 -11.60 -25.41
CA TYR A 52 -9.57 -12.95 -25.43
C TYR A 52 -9.12 -13.40 -24.03
N THR A 53 -8.41 -12.54 -23.28
CA THR A 53 -7.97 -12.86 -21.92
C THR A 53 -9.15 -13.01 -20.95
N VAL A 54 -10.17 -12.15 -21.06
CA VAL A 54 -11.42 -12.28 -20.29
C VAL A 54 -12.17 -13.56 -20.66
N GLY A 55 -12.28 -13.87 -21.96
CA GLY A 55 -12.89 -15.11 -22.46
C GLY A 55 -12.20 -16.35 -21.93
N LYS A 56 -10.86 -16.39 -21.95
CA LYS A 56 -10.08 -17.49 -21.35
C LYS A 56 -10.41 -17.68 -19.87
N ARG A 57 -10.61 -16.60 -19.11
CA ARG A 57 -10.98 -16.71 -17.70
C ARG A 57 -12.39 -17.27 -17.53
N LEU A 58 -13.36 -16.80 -18.29
CA LEU A 58 -14.74 -17.29 -18.24
C LEU A 58 -14.85 -18.77 -18.63
N LEU A 59 -13.98 -19.23 -19.54
CA LEU A 59 -13.88 -20.63 -19.95
C LEU A 59 -13.00 -21.50 -19.02
N GLY A 60 -12.49 -20.95 -17.91
CA GLY A 60 -11.62 -21.68 -16.97
C GLY A 60 -10.22 -22.01 -17.51
N MET A 61 -9.84 -21.47 -18.66
CA MET A 61 -8.55 -21.69 -19.33
C MET A 61 -7.44 -20.75 -18.83
N SER A 62 -7.73 -19.92 -17.84
CA SER A 62 -6.76 -19.00 -17.22
C SER A 62 -6.82 -19.04 -15.71
N THR A 63 -5.64 -19.09 -15.08
CA THR A 63 -5.43 -18.99 -13.64
C THR A 63 -5.42 -17.54 -13.13
N SER A 64 -5.56 -16.54 -14.02
CA SER A 64 -5.56 -15.12 -13.63
C SER A 64 -6.65 -14.78 -12.61
N SER A 65 -6.28 -14.04 -11.58
CA SER A 65 -7.23 -13.49 -10.60
C SER A 65 -8.17 -12.48 -11.26
N ILE A 66 -9.44 -12.45 -10.81
CA ILE A 66 -10.45 -11.55 -11.36
C ILE A 66 -10.08 -10.07 -11.19
N THR A 67 -9.38 -9.73 -10.11
CA THR A 67 -8.86 -8.37 -9.86
C THR A 67 -7.83 -7.94 -10.90
N CYS A 68 -7.02 -8.86 -11.44
CA CYS A 68 -6.07 -8.54 -12.50
C CYS A 68 -6.79 -8.19 -13.80
N LEU A 69 -7.99 -8.72 -14.03
CA LEU A 69 -8.78 -8.35 -15.21
C LEU A 69 -9.28 -6.91 -15.13
N LEU A 70 -9.47 -6.36 -13.92
CA LEU A 70 -9.84 -4.95 -13.74
C LEU A 70 -8.72 -3.98 -14.17
N TYR A 71 -7.48 -4.47 -14.36
CA TYR A 71 -6.37 -3.64 -14.80
C TYR A 71 -6.65 -2.92 -16.12
N ALA A 72 -7.13 -3.61 -17.16
CA ALA A 72 -7.40 -3.01 -18.46
C ALA A 72 -8.41 -1.84 -18.41
N PRO A 73 -9.62 -2.00 -17.83
CA PRO A 73 -10.58 -0.89 -17.76
C PRO A 73 -10.08 0.27 -16.88
N ILE A 74 -9.41 -0.01 -15.75
CA ILE A 74 -8.87 1.04 -14.88
C ILE A 74 -7.74 1.79 -15.59
N LYS A 75 -6.85 1.07 -16.29
CA LYS A 75 -5.77 1.68 -17.07
C LYS A 75 -6.32 2.53 -18.22
N ALA A 76 -7.31 2.05 -18.96
CA ALA A 76 -7.96 2.83 -20.01
C ALA A 76 -8.58 4.13 -19.47
N LEU A 77 -9.22 4.08 -18.29
CA LEU A 77 -9.73 5.28 -17.61
C LEU A 77 -8.60 6.24 -17.24
N ALA A 78 -7.49 5.75 -16.65
CA ALA A 78 -6.36 6.59 -16.28
C ALA A 78 -5.64 7.20 -17.51
N ASP A 79 -5.49 6.43 -18.58
CA ASP A 79 -4.88 6.90 -19.84
C ASP A 79 -5.77 7.93 -20.56
N SER A 80 -7.10 7.87 -20.36
CA SER A 80 -8.05 8.85 -20.91
C SER A 80 -8.03 10.22 -20.23
N ILE A 81 -7.41 10.34 -19.05
CA ILE A 81 -7.25 11.63 -18.35
C ILE A 81 -6.33 12.53 -19.17
N PRO A 82 -6.70 13.80 -19.43
CA PRO A 82 -5.84 14.74 -20.13
C PRO A 82 -4.49 14.95 -19.42
N ASP A 83 -3.42 15.14 -20.19
CA ASP A 83 -2.07 15.30 -19.62
C ASP A 83 -1.94 16.51 -18.69
N GLU A 84 -2.70 17.59 -18.93
CA GLU A 84 -2.76 18.74 -18.01
C GLU A 84 -3.31 18.34 -16.64
N GLU A 85 -4.40 17.58 -16.61
CA GLU A 85 -5.02 17.11 -15.37
C GLU A 85 -4.11 16.11 -14.67
N PHE A 86 -3.48 15.20 -15.43
CA PHE A 86 -2.48 14.29 -14.88
C PHE A 86 -1.29 15.04 -14.25
N GLY A 87 -0.82 16.12 -14.88
CA GLY A 87 0.19 17.00 -14.31
C GLY A 87 -0.22 17.62 -12.98
N ARG A 88 -1.51 17.94 -12.80
CA ARG A 88 -2.05 18.41 -11.51
C ARG A 88 -2.02 17.31 -10.44
N LEU A 89 -2.25 16.05 -10.81
CA LEU A 89 -2.14 14.91 -9.89
C LEU A 89 -0.69 14.72 -9.42
N LEU A 90 0.28 14.80 -10.34
CA LEU A 90 1.70 14.73 -9.98
C LEU A 90 2.09 15.88 -9.05
N LYS A 91 1.66 17.11 -9.32
CA LYS A 91 1.90 18.25 -8.42
C LYS A 91 1.32 18.03 -7.02
N LYS A 92 0.15 17.39 -6.89
CA LYS A 92 -0.42 17.02 -5.59
C LYS A 92 0.43 15.96 -4.87
N LYS A 93 0.97 14.98 -5.60
CA LYS A 93 1.94 14.01 -5.05
C LYS A 93 3.16 14.76 -4.52
N ASP A 94 3.75 15.67 -5.30
CA ASP A 94 4.94 16.43 -4.89
C ASP A 94 4.69 17.25 -3.62
N GLN A 95 3.54 17.93 -3.54
CA GLN A 95 3.12 18.67 -2.34
C GLN A 95 2.97 17.79 -1.10
N LEU A 96 2.48 16.55 -1.26
CA LEU A 96 2.42 15.60 -0.16
C LEU A 96 3.83 15.11 0.22
N MET A 97 4.69 14.85 -0.76
CA MET A 97 6.09 14.49 -0.52
C MET A 97 6.83 15.57 0.27
N ASP A 98 6.66 16.85 -0.09
CA ASP A 98 7.26 17.97 0.63
C ASP A 98 6.75 18.06 2.08
N GLN A 99 5.44 17.88 2.30
CA GLN A 99 4.86 17.84 3.65
C GLN A 99 5.45 16.71 4.50
N PHE A 100 5.57 15.50 3.95
CA PHE A 100 6.16 14.37 4.67
C PHE A 100 7.65 14.56 4.93
N LYS A 101 8.38 15.17 3.99
CA LYS A 101 9.80 15.50 4.14
C LYS A 101 10.02 16.50 5.28
N GLU A 102 9.22 17.56 5.33
CA GLU A 102 9.29 18.55 6.40
C GLU A 102 8.89 17.94 7.74
N LEU A 103 7.82 17.14 7.75
CA LEU A 103 7.30 16.51 8.96
C LEU A 103 8.28 15.51 9.59
N LEU A 104 8.91 14.66 8.76
CA LEU A 104 9.77 13.58 9.24
C LEU A 104 11.23 13.98 9.35
N SER A 105 11.67 15.02 8.62
CA SER A 105 13.05 15.48 8.65
C SER A 105 14.04 14.31 8.44
N GLU A 106 15.08 14.18 9.28
CA GLU A 106 16.12 13.15 9.15
C GLU A 106 15.83 11.86 9.96
N ASP A 107 15.20 11.97 11.13
CA ASP A 107 15.06 10.89 12.12
C ASP A 107 13.62 10.70 12.66
N GLY A 108 12.64 11.39 12.05
CA GLY A 108 11.22 11.21 12.36
C GLY A 108 10.64 9.93 11.77
N VAL A 109 9.70 9.34 12.51
CA VAL A 109 8.87 8.22 12.03
C VAL A 109 7.39 8.59 12.09
N PHE A 110 6.65 8.17 11.07
CA PHE A 110 5.20 8.25 11.04
C PHE A 110 4.61 6.88 11.34
N LEU A 111 3.88 6.81 12.45
CA LEU A 111 3.14 5.62 12.86
C LEU A 111 1.73 5.68 12.30
N TYR A 112 1.35 4.65 11.56
CA TYR A 112 0.05 4.60 10.89
C TYR A 112 -0.55 3.19 11.03
N PRO A 113 -1.88 3.01 11.13
CA PRO A 113 -2.43 1.66 11.18
C PRO A 113 -2.03 0.83 9.95
N ALA A 114 -1.72 -0.46 10.14
CA ALA A 114 -1.50 -1.35 8.99
C ALA A 114 -2.78 -1.57 8.20
N PHE A 115 -3.90 -1.69 8.91
CA PHE A 115 -5.23 -1.76 8.32
C PHE A 115 -6.25 -1.32 9.37
N PRO A 116 -7.41 -0.74 8.99
CA PRO A 116 -8.42 -0.28 9.96
C PRO A 116 -9.14 -1.38 10.74
N SER A 117 -8.87 -2.66 10.44
CA SER A 117 -9.47 -3.80 11.13
C SER A 117 -8.52 -5.00 11.10
N GLY A 118 -8.77 -6.00 11.95
CA GLY A 118 -8.16 -7.32 11.81
C GLY A 118 -8.51 -8.01 10.49
N ALA A 119 -7.93 -9.20 10.29
CA ALA A 119 -8.13 -10.04 9.12
C ALA A 119 -9.62 -10.31 8.83
N HIS A 120 -10.00 -10.20 7.56
CA HIS A 120 -11.35 -10.53 7.10
C HIS A 120 -11.45 -12.00 6.69
N LEU A 121 -12.68 -12.51 6.65
CA LEU A 121 -12.93 -13.80 6.01
C LEU A 121 -12.66 -13.73 4.50
N HIS A 122 -12.42 -14.90 3.90
CA HIS A 122 -12.10 -15.00 2.48
C HIS A 122 -13.15 -14.28 1.61
N GLY A 123 -12.68 -13.44 0.69
CA GLY A 123 -13.52 -12.65 -0.23
C GLY A 123 -14.13 -11.38 0.37
N GLN A 124 -14.16 -11.19 1.69
CA GLN A 124 -14.78 -9.99 2.28
C GLN A 124 -13.97 -8.70 2.03
N ILE A 125 -12.68 -8.82 1.75
CA ILE A 125 -11.80 -7.69 1.43
C ILE A 125 -12.31 -6.88 0.23
N TYR A 126 -13.02 -7.50 -0.71
CA TYR A 126 -13.55 -6.81 -1.89
C TYR A 126 -14.60 -5.76 -1.55
N PHE A 127 -15.37 -5.94 -0.47
CA PHE A 127 -16.32 -4.94 0.04
C PHE A 127 -15.62 -3.81 0.82
N LYS A 128 -14.36 -4.01 1.19
CA LYS A 128 -13.53 -3.07 1.95
C LYS A 128 -12.35 -2.57 1.11
N PHE A 129 -12.45 -2.67 -0.21
CA PHE A 129 -11.35 -2.35 -1.13
C PHE A 129 -10.82 -0.93 -0.92
N LEU A 130 -11.68 0.04 -0.57
CA LEU A 130 -11.26 1.42 -0.32
C LEU A 130 -10.27 1.57 0.85
N ASN A 131 -10.28 0.63 1.80
CA ASN A 131 -9.33 0.62 2.92
C ASN A 131 -7.90 0.28 2.49
N THR A 132 -7.68 -0.15 1.23
CA THR A 132 -6.32 -0.30 0.67
C THR A 132 -5.59 1.04 0.57
N ALA A 133 -6.29 2.18 0.71
CA ALA A 133 -5.73 3.51 0.92
C ALA A 133 -4.62 3.53 2.00
N TYR A 134 -4.77 2.71 3.05
CA TYR A 134 -3.79 2.62 4.13
C TYR A 134 -2.43 2.08 3.69
N LEU A 135 -2.41 1.35 2.58
CA LEU A 135 -1.22 0.71 2.00
C LEU A 135 -0.69 1.53 0.81
N THR A 136 -1.58 2.07 -0.02
CA THR A 136 -1.18 2.75 -1.27
C THR A 136 -0.50 4.09 -1.03
N LEU A 137 -0.76 4.74 0.11
CA LEU A 137 -0.12 6.01 0.50
C LEU A 137 1.41 5.92 0.36
N PHE A 138 2.02 4.96 1.05
CA PHE A 138 3.48 4.85 1.11
C PHE A 138 4.09 4.37 -0.21
N ASN A 139 3.36 3.54 -0.97
CA ASN A 139 3.77 3.13 -2.32
C ASN A 139 3.85 4.34 -3.26
N MET A 140 2.86 5.22 -3.21
CA MET A 140 2.81 6.41 -4.05
C MET A 140 3.89 7.44 -3.65
N LEU A 141 4.16 7.58 -2.34
CA LEU A 141 5.19 8.49 -1.81
C LEU A 141 6.59 7.88 -1.80
N GLU A 142 6.73 6.60 -2.18
CA GLU A 142 8.00 5.88 -2.28
C GLU A 142 8.76 5.81 -0.92
N MET A 143 8.01 5.74 0.18
CA MET A 143 8.58 5.74 1.52
C MET A 143 8.88 4.32 2.04
N PRO A 144 9.98 4.11 2.78
CA PRO A 144 10.22 2.85 3.46
C PRO A 144 9.18 2.65 4.58
N VAL A 145 8.70 1.41 4.71
CA VAL A 145 7.71 1.04 5.73
C VAL A 145 8.07 -0.32 6.32
N THR A 146 8.11 -0.39 7.66
CA THR A 146 8.15 -1.65 8.40
C THR A 146 6.79 -1.89 9.06
N ALA A 147 6.14 -3.01 8.74
CA ALA A 147 4.93 -3.44 9.43
C ALA A 147 5.30 -4.13 10.75
N CYS A 148 4.74 -3.66 11.87
CA CYS A 148 5.03 -4.13 13.22
C CYS A 148 3.74 -4.66 13.89
N PRO A 149 3.71 -5.93 14.32
CA PRO A 149 2.61 -6.48 15.11
C PRO A 149 2.48 -5.77 16.46
N MET A 150 1.26 -5.46 16.85
CA MET A 150 0.93 -4.77 18.10
C MET A 150 0.02 -5.63 19.00
N GLY A 151 0.12 -6.96 18.86
CA GLY A 151 -0.67 -7.94 19.58
C GLY A 151 -1.95 -8.38 18.85
N LEU A 152 -2.88 -8.92 19.62
CA LEU A 152 -4.14 -9.47 19.13
C LEU A 152 -5.31 -8.55 19.52
N ASP A 153 -6.32 -8.45 18.66
CA ASP A 153 -7.57 -7.80 19.00
C ASP A 153 -8.41 -8.63 19.97
N LYS A 154 -9.59 -8.11 20.35
CA LYS A 154 -10.54 -8.79 21.25
C LYS A 154 -11.04 -10.16 20.75
N ASN A 155 -10.84 -10.47 19.47
CA ASN A 155 -11.23 -11.73 18.84
C ASN A 155 -10.01 -12.66 18.62
N GLY A 156 -8.82 -12.29 19.11
CA GLY A 156 -7.60 -13.05 18.92
C GLY A 156 -6.96 -12.87 17.54
N ILE A 157 -7.34 -11.84 16.78
CA ILE A 157 -6.84 -11.61 15.42
C ILE A 157 -5.64 -10.64 15.46
N PRO A 158 -4.52 -10.92 14.77
CA PRO A 158 -3.37 -10.03 14.75
C PRO A 158 -3.71 -8.64 14.21
N VAL A 159 -3.23 -7.62 14.92
CA VAL A 159 -3.30 -6.21 14.50
C VAL A 159 -1.90 -5.60 14.54
N GLY A 160 -1.70 -4.52 13.79
CA GLY A 160 -0.39 -3.91 13.69
C GLY A 160 -0.41 -2.50 13.15
N ILE A 161 0.77 -1.89 13.18
CA ILE A 161 1.03 -0.57 12.64
C ILE A 161 2.09 -0.64 11.56
N GLN A 162 2.04 0.32 10.65
CA GLN A 162 3.08 0.67 9.70
C GLN A 162 3.95 1.76 10.31
N ILE A 163 5.25 1.52 10.33
CA ILE A 163 6.27 2.48 10.75
C ILE A 163 6.94 2.95 9.47
N SER A 164 6.66 4.17 9.07
CA SER A 164 7.28 4.78 7.89
C SER A 164 8.26 5.88 8.29
N ALA A 165 9.30 6.07 7.48
CA ALA A 165 10.27 7.16 7.65
C ALA A 165 10.47 7.87 6.31
N TRP A 166 11.24 8.96 6.30
CA TRP A 166 11.63 9.59 5.05
C TRP A 166 12.53 8.66 4.21
N HIS A 167 12.73 9.00 2.93
CA HIS A 167 13.46 8.17 1.96
C HIS A 167 14.83 7.71 2.47
N LYS A 168 15.15 6.43 2.20
CA LYS A 168 16.43 5.77 2.55
C LYS A 168 16.68 5.61 4.05
N GLN A 169 15.64 5.66 4.88
CA GLN A 169 15.72 5.45 6.33
C GLN A 169 15.13 4.09 6.77
N ASP A 170 15.25 3.05 5.95
CA ASP A 170 14.78 1.69 6.27
C ASP A 170 15.30 1.21 7.63
N ARG A 171 16.58 1.46 7.93
CA ARG A 171 17.22 1.14 9.23
C ARG A 171 16.45 1.72 10.42
N LEU A 172 15.89 2.92 10.27
CA LEU A 172 15.17 3.62 11.33
C LEU A 172 13.82 2.93 11.59
N THR A 173 13.07 2.63 10.52
CA THR A 173 11.79 1.93 10.65
C THR A 173 11.94 0.55 11.31
N ILE A 174 13.02 -0.17 10.98
CA ILE A 174 13.35 -1.47 11.58
C ILE A 174 13.79 -1.32 13.04
N ALA A 175 14.60 -0.31 13.37
CA ALA A 175 15.04 -0.07 14.74
C ALA A 175 13.85 0.27 15.66
N VAL A 176 12.92 1.09 15.18
CA VAL A 176 11.67 1.39 15.90
C VAL A 176 10.81 0.14 16.04
N ALA A 177 10.68 -0.69 14.99
CA ALA A 177 9.94 -1.94 15.08
C ALA A 177 10.50 -2.88 16.15
N LYS A 178 11.84 -3.00 16.24
CA LYS A 178 12.50 -3.79 17.30
C LYS A 178 12.23 -3.24 18.70
N ALA A 179 12.25 -1.92 18.86
CA ALA A 179 11.93 -1.29 20.14
C ALA A 179 10.48 -1.55 20.54
N LEU A 180 9.54 -1.49 19.60
CA LEU A 180 8.14 -1.81 19.84
C LEU A 180 7.93 -3.29 20.15
N GLU A 181 8.59 -4.19 19.43
CA GLU A 181 8.54 -5.63 19.71
C GLU A 181 8.97 -5.96 21.15
N GLN A 182 10.02 -5.30 21.66
CA GLN A 182 10.47 -5.48 23.05
C GLN A 182 9.43 -5.05 24.09
N GLU A 183 8.63 -4.01 23.80
CA GLU A 183 7.59 -3.53 24.72
C GLU A 183 6.27 -4.29 24.59
N PHE A 184 5.89 -4.68 23.37
CA PHE A 184 4.57 -5.23 23.06
C PHE A 184 4.57 -6.76 22.86
N GLY A 185 5.72 -7.41 22.96
CA GLY A 185 5.87 -8.87 22.91
C GLY A 185 5.98 -9.47 21.51
N GLY A 186 5.95 -8.64 20.46
CA GLY A 186 6.21 -9.06 19.09
C GLY A 186 5.17 -9.98 18.47
N TRP A 187 5.64 -10.78 17.50
CA TRP A 187 4.82 -11.78 16.82
C TRP A 187 4.68 -13.04 17.65
N ILE A 188 3.47 -13.62 17.66
CA ILE A 188 3.14 -14.87 18.35
C ILE A 188 2.74 -15.92 17.30
N PRO A 189 3.31 -17.14 17.32
CA PRO A 189 2.95 -18.18 16.37
C PRO A 189 1.48 -18.59 16.53
N PRO A 190 0.73 -18.75 15.41
CA PRO A 190 -0.69 -19.10 15.47
C PRO A 190 -0.93 -20.56 15.89
N CYS A 191 0.07 -21.42 15.75
CA CYS A 191 0.05 -22.80 16.21
C CYS A 191 1.37 -23.12 16.93
N PRO A 192 1.38 -24.04 17.92
CA PRO A 192 2.61 -24.50 18.54
C PRO A 192 3.56 -25.00 17.45
N ILE A 193 4.82 -24.54 17.48
CA ILE A 193 5.85 -25.09 16.62
C ILE A 193 6.19 -26.47 17.20
N PRO A 194 6.09 -27.56 16.43
CA PRO A 194 6.50 -28.88 16.90
C PRO A 194 7.99 -28.87 17.26
N ASP A 195 8.35 -29.59 18.33
CA ASP A 195 9.75 -29.80 18.76
C ASP A 195 10.62 -30.45 17.67
#